data_AF-A0A2E3QD95-F1
#
_entry.id   AF-A0A2E3QD95-F1
#
_cell.length_a   1.000
_cell.length_b   1.000
_cell.length_c   1.000
_cell.angle_alpha   90.00
_cell.angle_beta   90.00
_cell.angle_gamma   90.00
#
_symmetry.space_group_name_H-M   'P 1'
#
loop_
_entity.id
_entity.type
_entity.pdbx_description
1 polymer ?
#
loop_
_entity_poly.entity_id
_entity_poly.type
_entity_poly.pdbx_seq_one_letter_code
_entity_poly.pdbx_strand_id
1 'polypeptide(L)'
;MSTDRLGIYYRMLNIAPGASAKEIKLAYRKLAFEFHPDRNTDPDSEDKFKDITEAYEILIGERKPPKQAGNGTAGTQKPGNNGNGQSTSTGYGPNAAGPQNANRQKQGFAGDGRKQDKPKETAEEKVARANQAYREQQAKTNARKSNIHPGARRHKTKKTEPNAQGFIQCAVTGVVSAQPRQVEFKVVRGFLNSCNIETITANLAPKGAKRMALKASFKTWLRGFWGWKSFLPAWKAILGNMRGGTFPPEGNAKMLFTQANAFERSGNKPLARAVLLQALDFIGSNRSVLAEQVRATQRRLDDGQPARRVRDEWKRAGMFDALLHLSPLFFLIFAALIAFGPGQGFVTRDIPEIVARQSTEITKQVKDLIGNDREPYYVDRELLNLRDGPSVNDNIIRRLTRFETVYVAGDSQGFWIEIETSIGESGFVNLDALVPGNGSEARDAWCSENKCD
;
A
#
# COMPACT_ATOMS: atom_id res chain seq x y z
N MET A 1 -3.64 40.33 -18.85
CA MET A 1 -3.67 38.87 -18.57
C MET A 1 -2.44 38.52 -17.75
N SER A 2 -2.60 38.45 -16.43
CA SER A 2 -1.52 38.16 -15.48
C SER A 2 -1.14 36.68 -15.54
N THR A 3 0.01 36.39 -16.14
CA THR A 3 1.08 35.51 -15.64
C THR A 3 0.72 34.38 -14.65
N ASP A 4 -0.22 33.50 -14.96
CA ASP A 4 -0.22 32.15 -14.37
C ASP A 4 0.70 31.24 -15.20
N ARG A 5 2.02 31.46 -15.06
CA ARG A 5 3.06 30.71 -15.79
C ARG A 5 3.08 29.21 -15.42
N LEU A 6 2.46 28.82 -14.31
CA LEU A 6 2.47 27.46 -13.79
C LEU A 6 1.16 26.71 -14.08
N GLY A 7 0.04 27.41 -14.29
CA GLY A 7 -1.27 26.81 -14.57
C GLY A 7 -1.34 25.90 -15.80
N ILE A 8 -0.39 26.00 -16.74
CA ILE A 8 -0.27 25.05 -17.87
C ILE A 8 0.22 23.67 -17.39
N TYR A 9 1.17 23.61 -16.45
CA TYR A 9 1.71 22.35 -15.92
C TYR A 9 0.73 21.64 -14.98
N TYR A 10 -0.04 22.40 -14.18
CA TYR A 10 -1.13 21.82 -13.38
C TYR A 10 -2.20 21.15 -14.25
N ARG A 11 -2.52 21.76 -15.40
CA ARG A 11 -3.46 21.18 -16.38
C ARG A 11 -2.90 19.93 -17.06
N MET A 12 -1.60 19.88 -17.37
CA MET A 12 -0.96 18.68 -17.93
C MET A 12 -0.99 17.49 -16.97
N LEU A 13 -0.90 17.73 -15.65
CA LEU A 13 -1.06 16.69 -14.63
C LEU A 13 -2.53 16.46 -14.21
N ASN A 14 -3.49 17.16 -14.84
CA ASN A 14 -4.93 17.09 -14.55
C ASN A 14 -5.28 17.35 -13.08
N ILE A 15 -4.67 18.37 -12.49
CA ILE A 15 -4.84 18.80 -11.09
C ILE A 15 -5.13 20.30 -11.01
N ALA A 16 -5.74 20.74 -9.90
CA ALA A 16 -6.06 22.14 -9.69
C ALA A 16 -4.79 23.00 -9.48
N PRO A 17 -4.77 24.27 -9.92
CA PRO A 17 -3.69 25.20 -9.59
C PRO A 17 -3.53 25.34 -8.07
N GLY A 18 -2.30 25.19 -7.57
CA GLY A 18 -2.01 25.23 -6.12
C GLY A 18 -2.18 23.90 -5.38
N ALA A 19 -2.33 22.78 -6.10
CA ALA A 19 -2.32 21.43 -5.51
C ALA A 19 -1.05 21.18 -4.68
N SER A 20 -1.19 20.43 -3.60
CA SER A 20 -0.08 20.09 -2.69
C SER A 20 0.99 19.22 -3.39
N ALA A 21 2.23 19.26 -2.89
CA ALA A 21 3.32 18.42 -3.41
C ALA A 21 2.98 16.91 -3.42
N LYS A 22 2.14 16.48 -2.46
CA LYS A 22 1.65 15.09 -2.38
C LYS A 22 0.69 14.76 -3.54
N GLU A 23 -0.19 15.68 -3.90
CA GLU A 23 -1.14 15.53 -5.01
C GLU A 23 -0.42 15.57 -6.37
N ILE A 24 0.53 16.49 -6.54
CA ILE A 24 1.39 16.57 -7.74
C ILE A 24 2.12 15.23 -7.97
N LYS A 25 2.74 14.68 -6.92
CA LYS A 25 3.45 13.40 -6.99
C LYS A 25 2.54 12.21 -7.27
N LEU A 26 1.32 12.22 -6.74
CA LEU A 26 0.34 11.16 -6.98
C LEU A 26 -0.17 11.18 -8.43
N ALA A 27 -0.50 12.38 -8.94
CA ALA A 27 -0.95 12.58 -10.31
C ALA A 27 0.12 12.17 -11.32
N TYR A 28 1.38 12.59 -11.11
CA TYR A 28 2.52 12.18 -11.93
C TYR A 28 2.67 10.65 -11.97
N ARG A 29 2.66 9.97 -10.82
CA ARG A 29 2.79 8.50 -10.78
C ARG A 29 1.69 7.78 -11.57
N LYS A 30 0.47 8.30 -11.53
CA LYS A 30 -0.67 7.73 -12.25
C LYS A 30 -0.49 7.87 -13.76
N LEU A 31 -0.17 9.07 -14.22
CA LEU A 31 0.02 9.37 -15.66
C LEU A 31 1.28 8.72 -16.21
N ALA A 32 2.39 8.71 -15.47
CA ALA A 32 3.64 8.05 -15.85
C ALA A 32 3.46 6.54 -15.99
N PHE A 33 2.60 5.92 -15.18
CA PHE A 33 2.25 4.51 -15.32
C PHE A 33 1.41 4.24 -16.58
N GLU A 34 0.54 5.17 -16.95
CA GLU A 34 -0.39 5.08 -18.08
C GLU A 34 0.31 5.32 -19.44
N PHE A 35 1.24 6.26 -19.50
CA PHE A 35 1.96 6.63 -20.72
C PHE A 35 3.38 6.06 -20.82
N HIS A 36 3.75 5.08 -19.97
CA HIS A 36 5.09 4.48 -20.04
C HIS A 36 5.32 3.76 -21.38
N PRO A 37 6.42 4.02 -22.12
CA PRO A 37 6.66 3.45 -23.44
C PRO A 37 6.76 1.91 -23.45
N ASP A 38 7.25 1.31 -22.37
CA ASP A 38 7.25 -0.16 -22.22
C ASP A 38 5.85 -0.80 -22.10
N ARG A 39 4.80 0.01 -21.88
CA ARG A 39 3.45 -0.49 -21.54
C ARG A 39 2.37 0.03 -22.47
N ASN A 40 2.57 1.21 -23.02
CA ASN A 40 1.69 1.80 -24.02
C ASN A 40 2.42 1.85 -25.36
N THR A 41 1.83 1.22 -26.38
CA THR A 41 2.35 1.15 -27.75
C THR A 41 1.81 2.26 -28.66
N ASP A 42 1.00 3.18 -28.12
CA ASP A 42 0.50 4.33 -28.87
C ASP A 42 1.66 5.25 -29.28
N PRO A 43 1.68 5.74 -30.52
CA PRO A 43 2.76 6.59 -31.02
C PRO A 43 2.89 7.91 -30.24
N ASP A 44 1.80 8.40 -29.65
CA ASP A 44 1.79 9.64 -28.85
C ASP A 44 2.18 9.42 -27.38
N SER A 45 2.41 8.17 -26.94
CA SER A 45 2.68 7.86 -25.53
C SER A 45 4.03 8.43 -25.07
N GLU A 46 5.05 8.38 -25.93
CA GLU A 46 6.38 8.89 -25.62
C GLU A 46 6.38 10.41 -25.42
N ASP A 47 5.67 11.14 -26.27
CA ASP A 47 5.59 12.61 -26.19
C ASP A 47 4.75 13.04 -24.97
N LYS A 48 3.61 12.38 -24.71
CA LYS A 48 2.83 12.61 -23.50
C LYS A 48 3.62 12.30 -22.22
N PHE A 49 4.48 11.28 -22.26
CA PHE A 49 5.36 10.93 -21.14
C PHE A 49 6.43 12.01 -20.88
N LYS A 50 6.99 12.60 -21.94
CA LYS A 50 7.91 13.75 -21.82
C LYS A 50 7.20 14.95 -21.21
N ASP A 51 6.01 15.29 -21.69
CA ASP A 51 5.23 16.45 -21.24
C ASP A 51 4.84 16.36 -19.75
N ILE A 52 4.35 15.20 -19.29
CA ILE A 52 4.00 14.99 -17.88
C ILE A 52 5.24 14.97 -16.97
N THR A 53 6.38 14.51 -17.48
CA THR A 53 7.65 14.51 -16.73
C THR A 53 8.15 15.95 -16.56
N GLU A 54 8.14 16.75 -17.63
CA GLU A 54 8.50 18.17 -17.57
C GLU A 54 7.55 18.96 -16.66
N ALA A 55 6.24 18.69 -16.72
CA ALA A 55 5.27 19.31 -15.82
C ALA A 55 5.53 18.99 -14.36
N TYR A 56 5.89 17.75 -14.04
CA TYR A 56 6.26 17.37 -12.69
C TYR A 56 7.53 18.10 -12.21
N GLU A 57 8.61 18.08 -13.00
CA GLU A 57 9.89 18.73 -12.66
C GLU A 57 9.73 20.25 -12.40
N ILE A 58 8.88 20.92 -13.18
CA ILE A 58 8.63 22.35 -13.03
C ILE A 58 7.79 22.65 -11.79
N LEU A 59 6.79 21.80 -11.49
CA LEU A 59 5.92 21.99 -10.33
C LEU A 59 6.60 21.67 -8.99
N ILE A 60 7.60 20.78 -8.98
CA ILE A 60 8.42 20.50 -7.79
C ILE A 60 9.66 21.38 -7.67
N GLY A 61 9.94 22.22 -8.67
CA GLY A 61 11.05 23.17 -8.66
C GLY A 61 12.42 22.59 -9.05
N GLU A 62 12.47 21.38 -9.61
CA GLU A 62 13.70 20.76 -10.14
C GLU A 62 14.12 21.39 -11.48
N ARG A 63 13.16 21.94 -12.24
CA ARG A 63 13.39 22.59 -13.53
C ARG A 63 12.69 23.95 -13.61
N LYS A 64 13.31 24.94 -14.24
CA LYS A 64 12.67 26.24 -14.54
C LYS A 64 11.84 26.13 -15.82
N PRO A 65 10.65 26.75 -15.90
CA PRO A 65 9.88 26.78 -17.13
C PRO A 65 10.68 27.49 -18.23
N PRO A 66 10.59 27.04 -19.50
CA PRO A 66 11.29 27.66 -20.62
C PRO A 66 10.93 29.16 -20.72
N LYS A 67 11.95 29.98 -20.98
CA LYS A 67 11.76 31.42 -21.26
C LYS A 67 11.05 31.53 -22.60
N GLN A 68 9.84 32.09 -22.64
CA GLN A 68 9.23 32.47 -23.90
C GLN A 68 10.14 33.48 -24.60
N ALA A 69 10.56 33.15 -25.82
CA ALA A 69 11.11 34.12 -26.74
C ALA A 69 10.01 35.17 -26.98
N GLY A 70 10.26 36.42 -26.57
CA GLY A 70 9.44 37.53 -27.00
C GLY A 70 9.48 37.57 -28.53
N ASN A 71 8.32 37.71 -29.16
CA ASN A 71 8.22 37.97 -30.60
C ASN A 71 9.18 39.10 -30.98
N GLY A 72 10.22 38.73 -31.73
CA GLY A 72 11.29 39.61 -32.17
C GLY A 72 12.14 38.89 -33.20
N THR A 73 11.64 38.90 -34.45
CA THR A 73 12.39 38.86 -35.72
C THR A 73 13.53 37.85 -35.92
N ALA A 74 13.29 37.00 -36.93
CA ALA A 74 14.21 36.22 -37.75
C ALA A 74 15.70 36.62 -37.69
N GLY A 75 16.56 35.62 -37.49
CA GLY A 75 18.01 35.71 -37.64
C GLY A 75 18.64 34.33 -37.77
N THR A 76 18.73 33.87 -39.02
CA THR A 76 19.45 32.69 -39.52
C THR A 76 20.89 32.63 -38.99
N GLN A 77 21.37 31.48 -38.48
CA GLN A 77 22.74 30.99 -38.77
C GLN A 77 23.02 29.57 -38.27
N LYS A 78 23.87 28.90 -39.05
CA LYS A 78 24.27 27.48 -39.12
C LYS A 78 25.29 27.07 -38.01
N PRO A 79 25.64 25.76 -37.90
CA PRO A 79 26.31 25.17 -36.75
C PRO A 79 27.84 25.36 -36.74
N GLY A 80 28.42 25.42 -35.55
CA GLY A 80 29.87 25.54 -35.32
C GLY A 80 30.33 24.79 -34.07
N ASN A 81 31.54 24.26 -34.18
CA ASN A 81 32.18 23.19 -33.41
C ASN A 81 33.02 23.67 -32.21
N ASN A 82 33.31 22.74 -31.28
CA ASN A 82 34.41 22.70 -30.28
C ASN A 82 34.54 23.74 -29.14
N GLY A 83 34.89 23.23 -27.93
CA GLY A 83 35.77 23.93 -27.00
C GLY A 83 35.53 23.72 -25.50
N ASN A 84 36.44 22.98 -24.84
CA ASN A 84 36.65 22.85 -23.39
C ASN A 84 36.62 24.19 -22.61
N GLY A 85 36.28 24.16 -21.31
CA GLY A 85 36.59 25.29 -20.42
C GLY A 85 35.92 25.31 -19.04
N GLN A 86 36.37 24.43 -18.16
CA GLN A 86 36.60 24.58 -16.71
C GLN A 86 36.16 25.88 -15.96
N SER A 87 35.44 25.64 -14.85
CA SER A 87 35.54 26.24 -13.51
C SER A 87 35.22 27.72 -13.19
N THR A 88 34.68 27.85 -11.96
CA THR A 88 34.68 28.97 -10.98
C THR A 88 33.36 29.72 -10.87
N SER A 89 32.59 29.56 -9.78
CA SER A 89 32.83 30.00 -8.38
C SER A 89 32.52 31.49 -8.17
N THR A 90 31.94 31.77 -6.99
CA THR A 90 31.68 33.08 -6.35
C THR A 90 30.42 33.79 -6.89
N GLY A 91 29.34 34.03 -6.13
CA GLY A 91 29.22 34.24 -4.69
C GLY A 91 29.32 35.74 -4.38
N TYR A 92 28.19 36.42 -4.15
CA TYR A 92 28.01 37.51 -3.18
C TYR A 92 26.55 38.03 -3.24
N GLY A 93 25.89 38.15 -2.08
CA GLY A 93 24.64 38.92 -1.88
C GLY A 93 24.94 40.43 -1.79
N PRO A 94 24.25 41.23 -0.95
CA PRO A 94 22.92 41.11 -0.33
C PRO A 94 22.11 42.45 -0.37
N ASN A 95 20.88 42.42 0.17
CA ASN A 95 20.08 43.54 0.71
C ASN A 95 19.60 44.70 -0.19
N ALA A 96 18.28 44.86 -0.29
CA ALA A 96 17.62 46.16 -0.18
C ALA A 96 16.15 45.98 0.26
N ALA A 97 15.88 46.37 1.49
CA ALA A 97 14.57 46.43 2.10
C ALA A 97 13.93 47.82 1.87
N GLY A 98 12.72 47.84 1.26
CA GLY A 98 11.68 48.89 1.31
C GLY A 98 12.05 50.37 1.09
N PRO A 99 11.11 51.32 1.17
CA PRO A 99 9.65 51.23 1.16
C PRO A 99 8.98 52.26 0.18
N GLN A 100 7.65 52.18 0.08
CA GLN A 100 6.71 53.26 -0.29
C GLN A 100 6.75 53.86 -1.72
N ASN A 101 5.66 53.61 -2.46
CA ASN A 101 4.96 54.71 -3.11
C ASN A 101 3.45 54.45 -3.15
N ALA A 102 2.74 55.31 -2.45
CA ALA A 102 1.30 55.47 -2.49
C ALA A 102 0.87 56.19 -3.77
N ASN A 103 -0.44 56.12 -4.06
CA ASN A 103 -1.16 56.81 -5.13
C ASN A 103 -0.98 56.29 -6.57
N ARG A 104 -1.90 55.41 -6.97
CA ARG A 104 -2.66 55.67 -8.21
C ARG A 104 -4.11 55.26 -8.06
N GLN A 105 -4.98 56.25 -8.28
CA GLN A 105 -6.42 56.22 -8.13
C GLN A 105 -7.10 55.13 -8.95
N LYS A 106 -8.11 54.56 -8.30
CA LYS A 106 -9.26 53.86 -8.88
C LYS A 106 -9.92 54.66 -10.01
N GLN A 107 -9.97 54.05 -11.18
CA GLN A 107 -11.12 54.05 -12.10
C GLN A 107 -11.25 52.58 -12.50
N GLY A 108 -12.27 51.82 -12.09
CA GLY A 108 -13.68 52.11 -12.32
C GLY A 108 -14.14 51.33 -13.56
N PHE A 109 -14.06 50.00 -13.53
CA PHE A 109 -14.79 49.14 -14.47
C PHE A 109 -15.77 48.29 -13.65
N ALA A 110 -16.95 48.87 -13.43
CA ALA A 110 -18.09 48.21 -12.82
C ALA A 110 -18.60 47.14 -13.80
N GLY A 111 -18.21 45.89 -13.55
CA GLY A 111 -18.95 44.72 -14.01
C GLY A 111 -19.98 44.37 -12.94
N ASP A 112 -21.19 44.89 -13.11
CA ASP A 112 -22.37 44.61 -12.29
C ASP A 112 -22.78 43.14 -12.51
N GLY A 113 -22.16 42.24 -11.76
CA GLY A 113 -22.52 40.84 -11.65
C GLY A 113 -23.10 40.60 -10.27
N ARG A 114 -24.40 40.86 -10.09
CA ARG A 114 -25.18 40.42 -8.92
C ARG A 114 -24.75 38.99 -8.56
N LYS A 115 -24.09 38.83 -7.41
CA LYS A 115 -24.07 37.55 -6.70
C LYS A 115 -25.52 37.23 -6.41
N GLN A 116 -26.13 36.35 -7.21
CA GLN A 116 -27.38 35.73 -6.85
C GLN A 116 -27.14 35.02 -5.51
N ASP A 117 -27.79 35.50 -4.46
CA ASP A 117 -27.97 34.74 -3.24
C ASP A 117 -28.68 33.44 -3.63
N LYS A 118 -27.90 32.36 -3.73
CA LYS A 118 -28.49 31.02 -3.83
C LYS A 118 -29.22 30.78 -2.51
N PRO A 119 -30.49 30.35 -2.53
CA PRO A 119 -31.21 30.05 -1.31
C PRO A 119 -30.39 29.07 -0.46
N LYS A 120 -30.33 29.31 0.85
CA LYS A 120 -29.71 28.39 1.81
C LYS A 120 -30.45 27.06 1.70
N GLU A 121 -29.80 26.13 1.01
CA GLU A 121 -30.32 24.80 0.78
C GLU A 121 -30.60 24.10 2.11
N THR A 122 -31.82 23.59 2.26
CA THR A 122 -32.28 22.94 3.49
C THR A 122 -31.50 21.65 3.74
N ALA A 123 -31.47 21.18 4.98
CA ALA A 123 -30.81 19.91 5.31
C ALA A 123 -31.40 18.75 4.50
N GLU A 124 -32.71 18.77 4.28
CA GLU A 124 -33.45 17.79 3.46
C GLU A 124 -33.02 17.82 1.99
N GLU A 125 -32.84 19.00 1.39
CA GLU A 125 -32.36 19.15 0.01
C GLU A 125 -30.92 18.66 -0.16
N LYS A 126 -30.04 18.90 0.83
CA LYS A 126 -28.67 18.37 0.82
C LYS A 126 -28.64 16.84 0.90
N VAL A 127 -29.49 16.26 1.75
CA VAL A 127 -29.62 14.80 1.90
C VAL A 127 -30.23 14.19 0.62
N ALA A 128 -31.25 14.83 0.04
CA ALA A 128 -31.85 14.40 -1.22
C ALA A 128 -30.81 14.40 -2.36
N ARG A 129 -30.00 15.45 -2.47
CA ARG A 129 -28.92 15.52 -3.46
C ARG A 129 -27.85 14.46 -3.22
N ALA A 130 -27.44 14.23 -1.98
CA ALA A 130 -26.47 13.19 -1.64
C ALA A 130 -26.99 11.78 -2.00
N ASN A 131 -28.26 11.51 -1.69
CA ASN A 131 -28.93 10.25 -2.03
C ASN A 131 -29.07 10.06 -3.55
N GLN A 132 -29.34 11.13 -4.29
CA GLN A 132 -29.41 11.10 -5.75
C GLN A 132 -28.03 10.85 -6.38
N ALA A 133 -26.98 11.54 -5.89
CA ALA A 133 -25.60 11.32 -6.32
C ALA A 133 -25.13 9.87 -6.03
N TYR A 134 -25.53 9.32 -4.88
CA TYR A 134 -25.24 7.94 -4.51
C TYR A 134 -25.94 6.93 -5.44
N ARG A 135 -27.22 7.15 -5.75
CA ARG A 135 -27.97 6.35 -6.72
C ARG A 135 -27.37 6.40 -8.13
N GLU A 136 -26.93 7.57 -8.58
CA GLU A 136 -26.25 7.73 -9.86
C GLU A 136 -24.90 7.00 -9.90
N GLN A 137 -24.15 7.03 -8.79
CA GLN A 137 -22.89 6.30 -8.67
C GLN A 137 -23.11 4.79 -8.70
N GLN A 138 -24.13 4.28 -7.99
CA GLN A 138 -24.52 2.88 -8.04
C GLN A 138 -24.95 2.46 -9.45
N ALA A 139 -25.74 3.28 -10.14
CA ALA A 139 -26.14 3.04 -11.52
C ALA A 139 -24.93 3.00 -12.47
N LYS A 140 -23.94 3.90 -12.29
CA LYS A 140 -22.67 3.89 -13.06
C LYS A 140 -21.83 2.65 -12.78
N THR A 141 -21.75 2.16 -11.54
CA THR A 141 -21.06 0.90 -11.21
C THR A 141 -21.78 -0.32 -11.76
N ASN A 142 -23.12 -0.34 -11.72
CA ASN A 142 -23.93 -1.43 -12.25
C ASN A 142 -23.95 -1.43 -13.80
N ALA A 143 -23.86 -0.25 -14.43
CA ALA A 143 -23.75 -0.08 -15.88
C ALA A 143 -22.33 -0.32 -16.40
N ARG A 144 -21.32 -0.41 -15.52
CA ARG A 144 -19.97 -0.83 -15.90
C ARG A 144 -20.03 -2.31 -16.24
N LYS A 145 -20.22 -2.63 -17.53
CA LYS A 145 -19.92 -3.96 -18.06
C LYS A 145 -18.50 -4.29 -17.60
N SER A 146 -18.35 -5.30 -16.76
CA SER A 146 -17.04 -5.80 -16.45
C SER A 146 -16.41 -6.21 -17.78
N ASN A 147 -15.23 -5.68 -18.12
CA ASN A 147 -14.41 -6.25 -19.19
C ASN A 147 -13.95 -7.69 -18.87
N ILE A 148 -14.41 -8.22 -17.74
CA ILE A 148 -14.40 -9.63 -17.39
C ILE A 148 -15.62 -10.25 -18.08
N HIS A 149 -15.39 -10.99 -19.16
CA HIS A 149 -16.41 -11.85 -19.76
C HIS A 149 -17.05 -12.72 -18.66
N PRO A 150 -18.39 -12.86 -18.61
CA PRO A 150 -19.06 -13.73 -17.62
C PRO A 150 -18.70 -15.22 -17.76
N GLY A 151 -17.99 -15.60 -18.84
CA GLY A 151 -17.40 -16.92 -19.05
C GLY A 151 -15.89 -17.00 -18.79
N ALA A 152 -15.23 -15.89 -18.42
CA ALA A 152 -13.85 -15.93 -17.95
C ALA A 152 -13.85 -16.47 -16.52
N ARG A 153 -14.10 -17.78 -16.37
CA ARG A 153 -13.42 -18.55 -15.34
C ARG A 153 -11.98 -18.08 -15.42
N ARG A 154 -11.46 -17.48 -14.32
CA ARG A 154 -10.02 -17.34 -14.11
C ARG A 154 -9.46 -18.62 -14.68
N HIS A 155 -8.73 -18.57 -15.80
CA HIS A 155 -8.16 -19.79 -16.34
C HIS A 155 -7.40 -20.33 -15.13
N LYS A 156 -7.91 -21.42 -14.53
CA LYS A 156 -7.05 -22.34 -13.79
C LYS A 156 -6.04 -22.58 -14.87
N THR A 157 -4.87 -21.95 -14.75
CA THR A 157 -3.77 -22.22 -15.65
C THR A 157 -3.75 -23.72 -15.61
N LYS A 158 -4.21 -24.35 -16.69
CA LYS A 158 -4.14 -25.79 -16.79
C LYS A 158 -2.66 -25.97 -16.53
N LYS A 159 -2.30 -26.64 -15.43
CA LYS A 159 -0.94 -27.11 -15.27
C LYS A 159 -0.80 -27.93 -16.53
N THR A 160 -0.25 -27.34 -17.58
CA THR A 160 0.27 -28.08 -18.70
C THR A 160 1.33 -28.88 -17.97
N GLU A 161 1.02 -30.10 -17.59
CA GLU A 161 2.04 -31.03 -17.17
C GLU A 161 2.86 -31.21 -18.43
N PRO A 162 3.99 -30.51 -18.56
CA PRO A 162 4.78 -30.61 -19.77
C PRO A 162 5.60 -31.86 -19.50
N ASN A 163 5.03 -33.05 -19.72
CA ASN A 163 5.62 -34.36 -19.43
C ASN A 163 6.82 -34.22 -18.49
N ALA A 164 6.58 -34.07 -17.17
CA ALA A 164 7.60 -33.64 -16.20
C ALA A 164 8.82 -34.59 -16.11
N GLN A 165 8.86 -35.62 -16.95
CA GLN A 165 9.98 -36.52 -17.21
C GLN A 165 11.22 -35.72 -17.64
N GLY A 166 12.08 -35.43 -16.66
CA GLY A 166 13.41 -34.88 -16.86
C GLY A 166 13.58 -33.40 -16.49
N PHE A 167 12.51 -32.66 -16.21
CA PHE A 167 12.61 -31.27 -15.77
C PHE A 167 12.88 -31.16 -14.26
N ILE A 168 13.80 -30.29 -13.88
CA ILE A 168 14.16 -30.09 -12.47
C ILE A 168 13.17 -29.11 -11.83
N GLN A 169 12.51 -29.57 -10.77
CA GLN A 169 11.57 -28.75 -10.00
C GLN A 169 12.27 -27.99 -8.88
N CYS A 170 11.77 -26.79 -8.58
CA CYS A 170 12.24 -26.03 -7.44
C CYS A 170 11.84 -26.71 -6.13
N ALA A 171 12.82 -26.99 -5.26
CA ALA A 171 12.59 -27.66 -3.97
C ALA A 171 11.63 -26.90 -3.02
N VAL A 172 11.48 -25.58 -3.19
CA VAL A 172 10.62 -24.74 -2.33
C VAL A 172 9.24 -24.49 -2.92
N THR A 173 9.15 -24.31 -4.23
CA THR A 173 7.90 -23.87 -4.89
C THR A 173 7.24 -24.96 -5.72
N GLY A 174 7.94 -26.06 -6.03
CA GLY A 174 7.50 -27.11 -6.94
C GLY A 174 7.38 -26.66 -8.40
N VAL A 175 7.66 -25.40 -8.71
CA VAL A 175 7.56 -24.86 -10.07
C VAL A 175 8.78 -25.30 -10.89
N VAL A 176 8.53 -25.77 -12.11
CA VAL A 176 9.57 -25.98 -13.13
C VAL A 176 9.97 -24.62 -13.70
N SER A 177 11.24 -24.27 -13.52
CA SER A 177 11.83 -23.06 -14.10
C SER A 177 12.64 -23.43 -15.32
N ALA A 178 12.72 -22.55 -16.33
CA ALA A 178 13.66 -22.72 -17.43
C ALA A 178 15.13 -22.55 -16.99
N GLN A 179 15.36 -21.83 -15.89
CA GLN A 179 16.68 -21.58 -15.32
C GLN A 179 16.69 -21.93 -13.82
N PRO A 180 16.65 -23.21 -13.45
CA PRO A 180 16.91 -23.60 -12.08
C PRO A 180 18.41 -23.37 -11.77
N ARG A 181 18.72 -22.99 -10.53
CA ARG A 181 20.10 -22.92 -10.03
C ARG A 181 20.26 -23.83 -8.83
N GLN A 182 21.42 -24.45 -8.72
CA GLN A 182 21.88 -25.00 -7.45
C GLN A 182 22.42 -23.84 -6.62
N VAL A 183 21.82 -23.63 -5.45
CA VAL A 183 22.20 -22.53 -4.57
C VAL A 183 22.52 -23.08 -3.21
N GLU A 184 23.59 -22.53 -2.63
CA GLU A 184 24.05 -22.85 -1.28
C GLU A 184 23.85 -21.64 -0.37
N PHE A 185 23.13 -21.85 0.72
CA PHE A 185 22.94 -20.86 1.78
C PHE A 185 23.64 -21.32 3.06
N LYS A 186 24.23 -20.38 3.80
CA LYS A 186 24.90 -20.69 5.06
C LYS A 186 24.00 -20.35 6.24
N VAL A 187 23.89 -21.29 7.17
CA VAL A 187 23.22 -21.10 8.46
C VAL A 187 24.26 -21.27 9.56
N VAL A 188 24.42 -20.25 10.39
CA VAL A 188 25.39 -20.29 11.49
C VAL A 188 24.65 -20.52 12.79
N ARG A 189 25.17 -21.45 13.58
CA ARG A 189 24.77 -21.69 14.95
C ARG A 189 26.00 -21.54 15.82
N GLY A 190 25.90 -20.69 16.83
CA GLY A 190 26.94 -20.57 17.84
C GLY A 190 26.35 -20.45 19.21
N PHE A 191 27.14 -20.88 20.18
CA PHE A 191 26.82 -20.80 21.60
C PHE A 191 28.13 -20.78 22.38
N LEU A 192 28.35 -19.73 23.18
CA LEU A 192 29.61 -19.49 23.90
C LEU A 192 30.83 -19.56 22.95
N ASN A 193 31.67 -20.61 23.06
CA ASN A 193 32.86 -20.82 22.24
C ASN A 193 32.65 -21.77 21.05
N SER A 194 31.44 -22.30 20.84
CA SER A 194 31.11 -23.19 19.72
C SER A 194 30.62 -22.40 18.50
N CYS A 195 31.03 -22.83 17.31
CA CYS A 195 30.58 -22.30 16.02
C CYS A 195 30.41 -23.45 15.03
N ASN A 196 29.18 -23.66 14.58
CA ASN A 196 28.82 -24.64 13.55
C ASN A 196 28.19 -23.90 12.36
N ILE A 197 28.70 -24.17 11.16
CA ILE A 197 28.23 -23.59 9.91
C ILE A 197 27.61 -24.71 9.07
N GLU A 198 26.30 -24.68 8.94
CA GLU A 198 25.55 -25.61 8.08
C GLU A 198 25.37 -24.98 6.69
N THR A 199 25.70 -25.73 5.64
CA THR A 199 25.43 -25.33 4.25
C THR A 199 24.18 -26.04 3.76
N ILE A 200 23.16 -25.26 3.37
CA ILE A 200 21.92 -25.77 2.79
C ILE A 200 22.02 -25.64 1.28
N THR A 201 22.15 -26.78 0.60
CA THR A 201 22.21 -26.86 -0.87
C THR A 201 20.86 -27.29 -1.42
N ALA A 202 20.30 -26.55 -2.38
CA ALA A 202 19.04 -26.92 -3.02
C ALA A 202 18.95 -26.45 -4.47
N ASN A 203 18.12 -27.16 -5.25
CA ASN A 203 17.79 -26.79 -6.63
C ASN A 203 16.58 -25.85 -6.61
N LEU A 204 16.77 -24.60 -7.00
CA LEU A 204 15.81 -23.53 -6.76
C LEU A 204 15.50 -22.73 -8.02
N ALA A 205 14.26 -22.27 -8.10
CA ALA A 205 13.86 -21.17 -8.98
C ALA A 205 14.14 -19.82 -8.29
N PRO A 206 14.23 -18.69 -9.02
CA PRO A 206 14.55 -17.38 -8.43
C PRO A 206 13.69 -17.02 -7.21
N LYS A 207 12.37 -17.20 -7.30
CA LYS A 207 11.44 -16.94 -6.19
C LYS A 207 11.65 -17.89 -5.01
N GLY A 208 11.98 -19.16 -5.28
CA GLY A 208 12.28 -20.16 -4.26
C GLY A 208 13.57 -19.84 -3.51
N ALA A 209 14.60 -19.36 -4.22
CA ALA A 209 15.87 -18.92 -3.66
C ALA A 209 15.69 -17.78 -2.66
N LYS A 210 14.91 -16.74 -2.98
CA LYS A 210 14.63 -15.64 -2.05
C LYS A 210 13.99 -16.12 -0.74
N ARG A 211 13.01 -17.02 -0.82
CA ARG A 211 12.35 -17.61 0.36
C ARG A 211 13.32 -18.43 1.21
N MET A 212 14.17 -19.24 0.58
CA MET A 212 15.16 -20.05 1.29
C MET A 212 16.25 -19.18 1.93
N ALA A 213 16.73 -18.16 1.22
CA ALA A 213 17.69 -17.19 1.72
C ALA A 213 17.18 -16.50 2.99
N LEU A 214 15.93 -16.02 2.98
CA LEU A 214 15.30 -15.40 4.15
C LEU A 214 15.20 -16.38 5.32
N LYS A 215 14.77 -17.62 5.08
CA LYS A 215 14.73 -18.66 6.11
C LYS A 215 16.11 -18.97 6.68
N ALA A 216 17.15 -19.00 5.85
CA ALA A 216 18.52 -19.23 6.29
C ALA A 216 19.05 -18.06 7.13
N SER A 217 18.87 -16.82 6.68
CA SER A 217 19.23 -15.63 7.45
C SER A 217 18.47 -15.54 8.77
N PHE A 218 17.17 -15.88 8.79
CA PHE A 218 16.38 -15.89 10.02
C PHE A 218 16.89 -16.92 11.02
N LYS A 219 17.22 -18.14 10.59
CA LYS A 219 17.86 -19.15 11.45
C LYS A 219 19.21 -18.66 12.00
N THR A 220 20.01 -17.98 11.17
CA THR A 220 21.29 -17.38 11.59
C THR A 220 21.08 -16.25 12.58
N TRP A 221 20.07 -15.40 12.43
CA TRP A 221 19.71 -14.39 13.42
C TRP A 221 19.36 -15.02 14.77
N LEU A 222 18.54 -16.07 14.76
CA LEU A 222 18.10 -16.73 15.97
C LEU A 222 19.18 -17.55 16.69
N ARG A 223 20.20 -18.04 15.99
CA ARG A 223 21.14 -19.03 16.55
C ARG A 223 22.61 -18.68 16.37
N GLY A 224 22.95 -17.71 15.52
CA GLY A 224 24.32 -17.40 15.13
C GLY A 224 25.05 -16.43 16.06
N PHE A 225 24.32 -15.63 16.84
CA PHE A 225 24.89 -14.53 17.63
C PHE A 225 25.12 -14.84 19.12
N TRP A 226 24.88 -16.07 19.57
CA TRP A 226 25.04 -16.46 20.98
C TRP A 226 26.46 -16.91 21.36
N GLY A 227 27.45 -16.65 20.53
CA GLY A 227 28.84 -17.03 20.78
C GLY A 227 29.83 -16.04 20.16
N TRP A 228 30.96 -15.81 20.83
CA TRP A 228 31.97 -14.86 20.35
C TRP A 228 32.61 -15.32 19.03
N LYS A 229 32.92 -16.62 18.91
CA LYS A 229 33.50 -17.19 17.67
C LYS A 229 32.53 -17.22 16.50
N SER A 230 31.21 -17.21 16.75
CA SER A 230 30.19 -17.29 15.71
C SER A 230 29.70 -15.92 15.22
N PHE A 231 30.02 -14.83 15.92
CA PHE A 231 29.55 -13.47 15.60
C PHE A 231 29.92 -13.03 14.18
N LEU A 232 31.21 -13.08 13.81
CA LEU A 232 31.67 -12.70 12.47
C LEU A 232 31.18 -13.67 11.38
N PRO A 233 31.23 -15.00 11.56
CA PRO A 233 30.60 -15.95 10.63
C PRO A 233 29.10 -15.72 10.42
N ALA A 234 28.34 -15.38 11.47
CA ALA A 234 26.91 -15.12 11.38
C ALA A 234 26.61 -13.92 10.47
N TRP A 235 27.35 -12.81 10.65
CA TRP A 235 27.27 -11.67 9.74
C TRP A 235 27.64 -12.03 8.30
N LYS A 236 28.74 -12.76 8.10
CA LYS A 236 29.18 -13.19 6.76
C LYS A 236 28.14 -14.07 6.08
N ALA A 237 27.48 -14.96 6.83
CA ALA A 237 26.41 -15.81 6.33
C ALA A 237 25.16 -15.00 5.96
N ILE A 238 24.72 -14.05 6.79
CA ILE A 238 23.57 -13.19 6.48
C ILE A 238 23.82 -12.38 5.20
N LEU A 239 24.99 -11.75 5.08
CA LEU A 239 25.37 -10.98 3.88
C LEU A 239 25.50 -11.88 2.65
N GLY A 240 26.02 -13.10 2.80
CA GLY A 240 26.07 -14.09 1.71
C GLY A 240 24.67 -14.49 1.24
N ASN A 241 23.76 -14.76 2.18
CA ASN A 241 22.38 -15.11 1.88
C ASN A 241 21.63 -13.94 1.22
N MET A 242 21.88 -12.69 1.64
CA MET A 242 21.34 -11.47 1.02
C MET A 242 21.76 -11.31 -0.45
N ARG A 243 22.99 -11.72 -0.78
CA ARG A 243 23.51 -11.72 -2.17
C ARG A 243 22.96 -12.88 -3.01
N GLY A 244 22.08 -13.70 -2.46
CA GLY A 244 21.46 -14.82 -3.16
C GLY A 244 22.17 -16.16 -2.95
N GLY A 245 23.14 -16.24 -2.02
CA GLY A 245 23.89 -17.46 -1.74
C GLY A 245 25.09 -17.67 -2.67
N THR A 246 25.73 -18.83 -2.56
CA THR A 246 26.80 -19.25 -3.48
C THR A 246 26.26 -20.20 -4.54
N PHE A 247 26.81 -20.11 -5.75
CA PHE A 247 26.38 -20.90 -6.90
C PHE A 247 27.52 -21.85 -7.32
N PRO A 248 27.49 -23.13 -6.93
CA PRO A 248 28.52 -24.09 -7.31
C PRO A 248 28.58 -24.25 -8.84
N PRO A 249 29.72 -24.01 -9.49
CA PRO A 249 29.76 -23.93 -10.95
C PRO A 249 29.46 -25.26 -11.63
N GLU A 250 30.08 -26.35 -11.17
CA GLU A 250 29.88 -27.68 -11.75
C GLU A 250 28.45 -28.19 -11.57
N GLY A 251 27.90 -28.02 -10.38
CA GLY A 251 26.53 -28.44 -10.07
C GLY A 251 25.47 -27.65 -10.85
N ASN A 252 25.67 -26.34 -11.03
CA ASN A 252 24.82 -25.51 -11.89
C ASN A 252 24.95 -25.89 -13.36
N ALA A 253 26.16 -26.14 -13.86
CA ALA A 253 26.38 -26.58 -15.23
C ALA A 253 25.67 -27.91 -15.52
N LYS A 254 25.81 -28.90 -14.62
CA LYS A 254 25.14 -30.21 -14.72
C LYS A 254 23.62 -30.08 -14.71
N MET A 255 23.10 -29.24 -13.83
CA MET A 255 21.67 -28.97 -13.72
C MET A 255 21.10 -28.36 -15.00
N LEU A 256 21.75 -27.30 -15.51
CA LEU A 256 21.32 -26.64 -16.74
C LEU A 256 21.46 -27.54 -17.95
N PHE A 257 22.50 -28.37 -18.02
CA PHE A 257 22.65 -29.37 -19.06
C PHE A 257 21.49 -30.37 -19.06
N THR A 258 21.13 -30.87 -17.88
CA THR A 258 19.96 -31.76 -17.70
C THR A 258 18.68 -31.08 -18.15
N GLN A 259 18.49 -29.82 -17.76
CA GLN A 259 17.34 -29.01 -18.13
C GLN A 259 17.28 -28.74 -19.65
N ALA A 260 18.41 -28.46 -20.29
CA ALA A 260 18.51 -28.27 -21.74
C ALA A 260 18.16 -29.54 -22.51
N ASN A 261 18.65 -30.71 -22.06
CA ASN A 261 18.28 -32.00 -22.66
C ASN A 261 16.79 -32.28 -22.54
N ALA A 262 16.15 -31.89 -21.42
CA ALA A 262 14.69 -31.98 -21.28
C ALA A 262 13.96 -31.05 -22.26
N PHE A 263 14.46 -29.81 -22.47
CA PHE A 263 13.91 -28.90 -23.48
C PHE A 263 14.08 -29.43 -24.92
N GLU A 264 15.22 -30.03 -25.23
CA GLU A 264 15.46 -30.64 -26.54
C GLU A 264 14.51 -31.81 -26.79
N ARG A 265 14.33 -32.71 -25.82
CA ARG A 265 13.35 -33.82 -25.90
C ARG A 265 11.92 -33.32 -26.07
N SER A 266 11.59 -32.16 -25.50
CA SER A 266 10.29 -31.51 -25.71
C SER A 266 10.14 -30.80 -27.06
N GLY A 267 11.18 -30.82 -27.90
CA GLY A 267 11.20 -30.16 -29.22
C GLY A 267 11.59 -28.68 -29.20
N ASN A 268 11.82 -28.09 -28.03
CA ASN A 268 12.18 -26.67 -27.89
C ASN A 268 13.70 -26.44 -27.98
N LYS A 269 14.25 -26.64 -29.18
CA LYS A 269 15.69 -26.46 -29.48
C LYS A 269 16.21 -25.04 -29.17
N PRO A 270 15.50 -23.94 -29.50
CA PRO A 270 15.99 -22.60 -29.19
C PRO A 270 16.19 -22.36 -27.69
N LEU A 271 15.26 -22.84 -26.87
CA LEU A 271 15.37 -22.70 -25.41
C LEU A 271 16.46 -23.61 -24.84
N ALA A 272 16.59 -24.85 -25.35
CA ALA A 272 17.68 -25.75 -24.97
C ALA A 272 19.06 -25.10 -25.21
N ARG A 273 19.28 -24.53 -26.41
CA ARG A 273 20.49 -23.79 -26.78
C ARG A 273 20.75 -22.60 -25.84
N ALA A 274 19.70 -21.84 -25.52
CA ALA A 274 19.82 -20.69 -24.62
C ALA A 274 20.18 -21.08 -23.17
N VAL A 275 19.69 -22.23 -22.70
CA VAL A 275 20.04 -22.79 -21.38
C VAL A 275 21.48 -23.34 -21.37
N LEU A 276 21.92 -23.99 -22.47
CA LEU A 276 23.29 -24.46 -22.63
C LEU A 276 24.31 -23.33 -22.61
N LEU A 277 24.01 -22.18 -23.21
CA LEU A 277 24.86 -20.99 -23.09
C LEU A 277 25.09 -20.59 -21.63
N GLN A 278 24.05 -20.69 -20.79
CA GLN A 278 24.22 -20.41 -19.37
C GLN A 278 25.06 -21.49 -18.67
N ALA A 279 24.94 -22.76 -19.07
CA ALA A 279 25.80 -23.81 -18.56
C ALA A 279 27.28 -23.54 -18.90
N LEU A 280 27.55 -23.06 -20.12
CA LEU A 280 28.89 -22.66 -20.55
C LEU A 280 29.44 -21.49 -19.73
N ASP A 281 28.61 -20.52 -19.35
CA ASP A 281 29.04 -19.41 -18.48
C ASP A 281 29.54 -19.94 -17.10
N PHE A 282 28.90 -20.99 -16.55
CA PHE A 282 29.35 -21.62 -15.29
C PHE A 282 30.57 -22.53 -15.46
N ILE A 283 30.72 -23.15 -16.63
CA ILE A 283 31.89 -23.99 -16.96
C ILE A 283 33.13 -23.13 -17.20
N GLY A 284 32.98 -21.98 -17.86
CA GLY A 284 34.09 -21.13 -18.29
C GLY A 284 35.07 -21.89 -19.19
N SER A 285 36.35 -21.84 -18.85
CA SER A 285 37.45 -22.50 -19.57
C SER A 285 37.69 -23.96 -19.15
N ASN A 286 36.90 -24.52 -18.22
CA ASN A 286 37.09 -25.88 -17.73
C ASN A 286 36.94 -26.92 -18.86
N ARG A 287 37.80 -27.95 -18.90
CA ARG A 287 37.79 -29.04 -19.89
C ARG A 287 37.28 -30.37 -19.33
N SER A 288 36.42 -30.33 -18.31
CA SER A 288 35.79 -31.53 -17.77
C SER A 288 34.96 -32.28 -18.82
N VAL A 289 34.71 -33.57 -18.58
CA VAL A 289 33.86 -34.38 -19.48
C VAL A 289 32.49 -33.72 -19.69
N LEU A 290 31.90 -33.19 -18.62
CA LEU A 290 30.66 -32.44 -18.69
C LEU A 290 30.79 -31.17 -19.56
N ALA A 291 31.91 -30.45 -19.43
CA ALA A 291 32.16 -29.25 -20.22
C ALA A 291 32.20 -29.57 -21.73
N GLU A 292 32.90 -30.65 -22.10
CA GLU A 292 32.94 -31.11 -23.49
C GLU A 292 31.58 -31.60 -23.98
N GLN A 293 30.80 -32.30 -23.15
CA GLN A 293 29.42 -32.69 -23.48
C GLN A 293 28.51 -31.48 -23.73
N VAL A 294 28.59 -30.45 -22.88
CA VAL A 294 27.83 -29.20 -23.04
C VAL A 294 28.24 -28.50 -24.33
N ARG A 295 29.56 -28.37 -24.61
CA ARG A 295 30.07 -27.75 -25.85
C ARG A 295 29.69 -28.54 -27.10
N ALA A 296 29.74 -29.87 -27.06
CA ALA A 296 29.35 -30.73 -28.17
C ALA A 296 27.84 -30.62 -28.46
N THR A 297 27.02 -30.62 -27.41
CA THR A 297 25.56 -30.46 -27.53
C THR A 297 25.19 -29.08 -28.05
N GLN A 298 25.87 -28.03 -27.59
CA GLN A 298 25.68 -26.68 -28.09
C GLN A 298 25.99 -26.58 -29.58
N ARG A 299 27.10 -27.18 -30.05
CA ARG A 299 27.45 -27.24 -31.47
C ARG A 299 26.43 -28.02 -32.29
N ARG A 300 25.90 -29.13 -31.76
CA ARG A 300 24.86 -29.92 -32.42
C ARG A 300 23.55 -29.14 -32.59
N LEU A 301 23.18 -28.33 -31.59
CA LEU A 301 21.96 -27.53 -31.59
C LEU A 301 22.12 -26.17 -32.26
N ASP A 302 23.30 -25.85 -32.80
CA ASP A 302 23.55 -24.60 -33.48
C ASP A 302 22.88 -24.60 -34.86
N ASP A 303 21.95 -23.67 -35.06
CA ASP A 303 21.13 -23.51 -36.28
C ASP A 303 21.60 -22.33 -37.14
N GLY A 304 22.75 -21.74 -36.83
CA GLY A 304 23.31 -20.57 -37.52
C GLY A 304 22.62 -19.25 -37.17
N GLN A 305 21.51 -19.28 -36.41
CA GLN A 305 20.84 -18.09 -35.91
C GLN A 305 21.59 -17.51 -34.69
N PRO A 306 21.51 -16.20 -34.41
CA PRO A 306 22.11 -15.64 -33.21
C PRO A 306 21.43 -16.21 -31.97
N ALA A 307 22.22 -16.79 -31.07
CA ALA A 307 21.69 -17.42 -29.87
C ALA A 307 21.04 -16.38 -28.94
N ARG A 308 19.72 -16.46 -28.77
CA ARG A 308 19.00 -15.55 -27.86
C ARG A 308 19.24 -15.97 -26.41
N ARG A 309 19.96 -15.15 -25.63
CA ARG A 309 20.11 -15.39 -24.19
C ARG A 309 18.77 -15.20 -23.47
N VAL A 310 18.39 -16.17 -22.64
CA VAL A 310 17.21 -16.04 -21.80
C VAL A 310 17.47 -14.94 -20.75
N ARG A 311 16.46 -14.12 -20.47
CA ARG A 311 16.52 -13.07 -19.44
C ARG A 311 17.01 -13.65 -18.11
N ASP A 312 17.98 -12.97 -17.51
CA ASP A 312 18.55 -13.38 -16.22
C ASP A 312 17.69 -12.86 -15.07
N GLU A 313 16.87 -13.74 -14.49
CA GLU A 313 16.01 -13.40 -13.35
C GLU A 313 16.77 -13.42 -12.00
N TRP A 314 18.03 -13.87 -11.99
CA TRP A 314 18.82 -14.04 -10.77
C TRP A 314 19.60 -12.78 -10.36
N LYS A 315 19.81 -11.82 -11.28
CA LYS A 315 20.59 -10.60 -11.02
C LYS A 315 19.87 -9.50 -10.23
N ARG A 316 18.60 -9.69 -9.85
CA ARG A 316 17.78 -8.63 -9.23
C ARG A 316 17.62 -8.85 -7.72
N ALA A 317 18.67 -8.59 -6.96
CA ALA A 317 18.55 -8.33 -5.52
C ALA A 317 18.05 -6.88 -5.35
N GLY A 318 16.75 -6.73 -5.09
CA GLY A 318 16.20 -5.40 -4.84
C GLY A 318 16.64 -4.88 -3.47
N MET A 319 16.77 -3.57 -3.30
CA MET A 319 17.02 -2.93 -2.00
C MET A 319 16.04 -3.45 -0.91
N PHE A 320 14.78 -3.68 -1.28
CA PHE A 320 13.77 -4.27 -0.38
C PHE A 320 14.10 -5.70 0.07
N ASP A 321 14.67 -6.55 -0.80
CA ASP A 321 15.06 -7.90 -0.39
C ASP A 321 16.15 -7.82 0.69
N ALA A 322 17.15 -6.95 0.52
CA ALA A 322 18.21 -6.73 1.50
C ALA A 322 17.66 -6.23 2.85
N LEU A 323 16.68 -5.32 2.84
CA LEU A 323 16.03 -4.84 4.06
C LEU A 323 15.33 -5.95 4.84
N LEU A 324 14.68 -6.90 4.15
CA LEU A 324 14.00 -8.03 4.82
C LEU A 324 14.98 -8.90 5.61
N HIS A 325 16.18 -9.14 5.09
CA HIS A 325 17.22 -9.91 5.80
C HIS A 325 17.76 -9.19 7.04
N LEU A 326 17.71 -7.86 7.06
CA LEU A 326 18.16 -7.02 8.17
C LEU A 326 17.02 -6.59 9.12
N SER A 327 15.79 -7.04 8.87
CA SER A 327 14.62 -6.68 9.69
C SER A 327 14.80 -6.92 11.20
N PRO A 328 15.46 -8.00 11.68
CA PRO A 328 15.70 -8.16 13.11
C PRO A 328 16.63 -7.08 13.69
N LEU A 329 17.65 -6.65 12.93
CA LEU A 329 18.54 -5.56 13.34
C LEU A 329 17.77 -4.24 13.46
N PHE A 330 16.95 -3.90 12.46
CA PHE A 330 16.15 -2.68 12.49
C PHE A 330 15.17 -2.68 13.65
N PHE A 331 14.56 -3.82 13.95
CA PHE A 331 13.69 -3.95 15.12
C PHE A 331 14.45 -3.72 16.43
N LEU A 332 15.64 -4.30 16.59
CA LEU A 332 16.47 -4.09 17.78
C LEU A 332 16.93 -2.64 17.92
N ILE A 333 17.35 -1.99 16.83
CA ILE A 333 17.71 -0.57 16.83
C ILE A 333 16.50 0.29 17.19
N PHE A 334 15.34 0.02 16.60
CA PHE A 334 14.12 0.76 16.88
C PHE A 334 13.66 0.58 18.33
N ALA A 335 13.71 -0.65 18.86
CA ALA A 335 13.42 -0.93 20.27
C ALA A 335 14.41 -0.22 21.20
N ALA A 336 15.71 -0.20 20.87
CA ALA A 336 16.72 0.52 21.62
C ALA A 336 16.51 2.04 21.56
N LEU A 337 16.12 2.59 20.40
CA LEU A 337 15.78 4.00 20.26
C LEU A 337 14.52 4.36 21.04
N ILE A 338 13.54 3.48 21.13
CA ILE A 338 12.39 3.67 22.02
C ILE A 338 12.87 3.67 23.47
N ALA A 339 13.65 2.67 23.88
CA ALA A 339 14.05 2.46 25.28
C ALA A 339 15.10 3.45 25.82
N PHE A 340 15.99 3.97 24.97
CA PHE A 340 17.14 4.79 25.36
C PHE A 340 17.28 6.08 24.54
N GLY A 341 16.37 6.34 23.60
CA GLY A 341 16.42 7.53 22.78
C GLY A 341 15.93 8.79 23.50
N PRO A 342 16.23 9.98 22.96
CA PRO A 342 15.90 11.27 23.56
C PRO A 342 14.38 11.55 23.70
N GLY A 343 13.51 10.68 23.18
CA GLY A 343 12.04 10.78 23.25
C GLY A 343 11.37 9.99 24.38
N GLN A 344 12.14 9.44 25.34
CA GLN A 344 11.61 8.71 26.50
C GLN A 344 10.49 9.49 27.23
N GLY A 345 10.58 10.82 27.33
CA GLY A 345 9.55 11.66 27.96
C GLY A 345 8.18 11.63 27.27
N PHE A 346 8.17 11.58 25.93
CA PHE A 346 6.93 11.58 25.15
C PHE A 346 6.11 10.31 25.36
N VAL A 347 6.76 9.14 25.28
CA VAL A 347 6.06 7.85 25.38
C VAL A 347 5.66 7.53 26.83
N THR A 348 6.47 7.93 27.81
CA THR A 348 6.26 7.56 29.22
C THR A 348 5.47 8.58 30.04
N ARG A 349 5.46 9.87 29.66
CA ARG A 349 4.76 10.94 30.41
C ARG A 349 3.66 11.62 29.60
N ASP A 350 3.96 12.02 28.36
CA ASP A 350 3.03 12.86 27.59
C ASP A 350 1.83 12.05 27.06
N ILE A 351 2.04 10.82 26.57
CA ILE A 351 0.93 9.97 26.09
C ILE A 351 -0.08 9.64 27.21
N PRO A 352 0.35 9.16 28.40
CA PRO A 352 -0.59 8.93 29.50
C PRO A 352 -1.35 10.19 29.92
N GLU A 353 -0.71 11.36 29.94
CA GLU A 353 -1.37 12.61 30.33
C GLU A 353 -2.40 13.08 29.28
N ILE A 354 -2.09 12.96 27.99
CA ILE A 354 -3.02 13.29 26.89
C ILE A 354 -4.23 12.35 26.92
N VAL A 355 -4.00 11.05 27.13
CA VAL A 355 -5.07 10.04 27.22
C VAL A 355 -5.91 10.27 28.48
N ALA A 356 -5.30 10.64 29.61
CA ALA A 356 -6.01 10.98 30.84
C ALA A 356 -6.89 12.25 30.66
N ARG A 357 -6.40 13.29 29.98
CA ARG A 357 -7.20 14.48 29.67
C ARG A 357 -8.34 14.18 28.71
N GLN A 358 -8.07 13.46 27.62
CA GLN A 358 -9.13 13.12 26.67
C GLN A 358 -10.17 12.18 27.28
N SER A 359 -9.76 11.20 28.09
CA SER A 359 -10.72 10.34 28.78
C SER A 359 -11.57 11.10 29.79
N THR A 360 -11.00 12.01 30.58
CA THR A 360 -11.78 12.84 31.51
C THR A 360 -12.73 13.80 30.80
N GLU A 361 -12.32 14.38 29.69
CA GLU A 361 -13.16 15.27 28.86
C GLU A 361 -14.30 14.50 28.18
N ILE A 362 -14.02 13.32 27.63
CA ILE A 362 -15.04 12.41 27.08
C ILE A 362 -15.98 11.92 28.19
N THR A 363 -15.46 11.54 29.36
CA THR A 363 -16.30 11.10 30.49
C THR A 363 -17.22 12.22 30.96
N LYS A 364 -16.75 13.47 30.94
CA LYS A 364 -17.55 14.65 31.28
C LYS A 364 -18.61 14.94 30.22
N GLN A 365 -18.27 14.87 28.93
CA GLN A 365 -19.23 15.02 27.83
C GLN A 365 -20.28 13.92 27.82
N VAL A 366 -19.90 12.67 28.10
CA VAL A 366 -20.83 11.54 28.25
C VAL A 366 -21.71 11.71 29.48
N LYS A 367 -21.17 12.21 30.60
CA LYS A 367 -21.94 12.50 31.82
C LYS A 367 -22.91 13.68 31.65
N ASP A 368 -22.59 14.65 30.78
CA ASP A 368 -23.50 15.75 30.43
C ASP A 368 -24.55 15.34 29.38
N LEU A 369 -24.29 14.28 28.58
CA LEU A 369 -25.25 13.69 27.63
C LEU A 369 -26.21 12.69 28.31
N ILE A 370 -25.74 11.98 29.33
CA ILE A 370 -26.55 11.10 30.18
C ILE A 370 -26.99 11.93 31.38
N GLY A 371 -28.06 12.72 31.22
CA GLY A 371 -28.56 13.64 32.24
C GLY A 371 -28.72 13.00 33.63
N ASN A 372 -28.45 13.81 34.66
CA ASN A 372 -28.54 13.52 36.11
C ASN A 372 -29.47 12.35 36.49
N ASP A 373 -28.92 11.34 37.18
CA ASP A 373 -29.59 10.32 38.02
C ASP A 373 -31.12 10.23 37.85
N ARG A 374 -31.59 9.87 36.65
CA ARG A 374 -33.00 9.48 36.47
C ARG A 374 -33.14 8.04 36.91
N GLU A 375 -34.00 7.80 37.88
CA GLU A 375 -34.29 6.46 38.37
C GLU A 375 -34.77 5.60 37.19
N PRO A 376 -34.11 4.46 36.90
CA PRO A 376 -34.49 3.61 35.79
C PRO A 376 -35.78 2.87 36.11
N TYR A 377 -36.59 2.65 35.09
CA TYR A 377 -37.75 1.75 35.09
C TYR A 377 -37.56 0.70 34.00
N TYR A 378 -38.20 -0.46 34.14
CA TYR A 378 -38.23 -1.46 33.08
C TYR A 378 -39.66 -1.83 32.70
N VAL A 379 -39.80 -2.28 31.45
CA VAL A 379 -41.08 -2.73 30.90
C VAL A 379 -41.41 -4.15 31.38
N ASP A 380 -42.55 -4.36 32.05
CA ASP A 380 -42.98 -5.69 32.52
C ASP A 380 -43.95 -6.42 31.55
N ARG A 381 -44.25 -5.82 30.40
CA ARG A 381 -45.06 -6.45 29.34
C ARG A 381 -44.17 -7.04 28.26
N GLU A 382 -44.62 -8.12 27.60
CA GLU A 382 -43.89 -8.69 26.46
C GLU A 382 -43.62 -7.65 25.36
N LEU A 383 -44.63 -6.84 25.04
CA LEU A 383 -44.55 -5.72 24.13
C LEU A 383 -45.39 -4.55 24.66
N LEU A 384 -44.77 -3.37 24.78
CA LEU A 384 -45.42 -2.13 25.19
C LEU A 384 -45.35 -1.10 24.06
N ASN A 385 -46.47 -0.52 23.66
CA ASN A 385 -46.49 0.49 22.60
C ASN A 385 -46.05 1.85 23.15
N LEU A 386 -44.95 2.39 22.61
CA LEU A 386 -44.52 3.77 22.78
C LEU A 386 -45.24 4.65 21.76
N ARG A 387 -45.96 5.66 22.21
CA ARG A 387 -46.79 6.54 21.38
C ARG A 387 -46.27 7.96 21.36
N ASP A 388 -46.65 8.72 20.33
CA ASP A 388 -46.35 10.15 20.23
C ASP A 388 -47.28 11.05 21.07
N GLY A 389 -48.32 10.48 21.67
CA GLY A 389 -49.21 11.18 22.59
C GLY A 389 -49.88 10.28 23.66
N PRO A 390 -50.52 10.88 24.68
CA PRO A 390 -51.14 10.20 25.82
C PRO A 390 -52.56 9.67 25.51
N SER A 391 -52.74 9.00 24.37
CA SER A 391 -54.01 8.40 23.96
C SER A 391 -53.82 7.06 23.24
N VAL A 392 -54.80 6.17 23.36
CA VAL A 392 -54.82 4.88 22.64
C VAL A 392 -54.88 5.08 21.12
N ASN A 393 -55.39 6.23 20.68
CA ASN A 393 -55.54 6.58 19.26
C ASN A 393 -54.30 7.24 18.64
N ASP A 394 -53.29 7.59 19.45
CA ASP A 394 -52.07 8.26 18.98
C ASP A 394 -51.13 7.29 18.27
N ASN A 395 -50.24 7.79 17.41
CA ASN A 395 -49.41 6.93 16.56
C ASN A 395 -48.38 6.17 17.39
N ILE A 396 -48.15 4.91 17.03
CA ILE A 396 -47.11 4.09 17.67
C ILE A 396 -45.77 4.43 17.02
N ILE A 397 -44.86 4.99 17.82
CA ILE A 397 -43.47 5.25 17.44
C ILE A 397 -42.71 3.93 17.37
N ARG A 398 -42.77 3.14 18.45
CA ARG A 398 -42.04 1.88 18.61
C ARG A 398 -42.76 0.95 19.58
N ARG A 399 -42.45 -0.34 19.52
CA ARG A 399 -42.81 -1.30 20.58
C ARG A 399 -41.58 -1.61 21.42
N LEU A 400 -41.68 -1.37 22.72
CA LEU A 400 -40.68 -1.69 23.72
C LEU A 400 -40.83 -3.14 24.14
N THR A 401 -39.73 -3.84 24.32
CA THR A 401 -39.72 -5.25 24.75
C THR A 401 -39.69 -5.39 26.27
N ARG A 402 -40.11 -6.55 26.80
CA ARG A 402 -39.98 -6.84 28.24
C ARG A 402 -38.53 -6.66 28.71
N PHE A 403 -38.37 -6.10 29.91
CA PHE A 403 -37.09 -5.76 30.53
C PHE A 403 -36.28 -4.67 29.81
N GLU A 404 -36.87 -3.96 28.86
CA GLU A 404 -36.22 -2.80 28.28
C GLU A 404 -36.22 -1.64 29.29
N THR A 405 -35.04 -1.08 29.57
CA THR A 405 -34.87 0.02 30.52
C THR A 405 -35.25 1.36 29.89
N VAL A 406 -36.08 2.11 30.60
CA VAL A 406 -36.60 3.42 30.24
C VAL A 406 -36.47 4.39 31.42
N TYR A 407 -36.55 5.69 31.15
CA TYR A 407 -36.42 6.75 32.14
C TYR A 407 -37.64 7.63 32.08
N VAL A 408 -38.26 7.92 33.22
CA VAL A 408 -39.39 8.86 33.26
C VAL A 408 -38.89 10.26 32.92
N ALA A 409 -39.55 10.91 31.96
CA ALA A 409 -39.13 12.21 31.42
C ALA A 409 -40.07 13.37 31.82
N GLY A 410 -41.30 13.08 32.28
CA GLY A 410 -42.30 14.08 32.66
C GLY A 410 -43.39 13.55 33.60
N ASP A 411 -44.35 14.42 33.93
CA ASP A 411 -45.48 14.10 34.83
C ASP A 411 -46.53 13.19 34.17
N SER A 412 -47.19 12.34 34.95
CA SER A 412 -48.24 11.44 34.47
C SER A 412 -49.50 12.21 34.05
N GLN A 413 -50.01 11.93 32.85
CA GLN A 413 -51.29 12.44 32.33
C GLN A 413 -52.32 11.31 32.37
N GLY A 414 -52.99 11.16 33.52
CA GLY A 414 -53.88 10.03 33.77
C GLY A 414 -53.09 8.72 33.92
N PHE A 415 -53.37 7.73 33.06
CA PHE A 415 -52.64 6.46 33.04
C PHE A 415 -51.44 6.45 32.09
N TRP A 416 -51.19 7.56 31.38
CA TRP A 416 -50.04 7.72 30.48
C TRP A 416 -48.90 8.45 31.18
N ILE A 417 -47.68 8.03 30.90
CA ILE A 417 -46.46 8.68 31.38
C ILE A 417 -45.47 8.87 30.24
N GLU A 418 -44.82 10.04 30.22
CA GLU A 418 -43.77 10.35 29.26
C GLU A 418 -42.46 9.68 29.71
N ILE A 419 -41.86 8.92 28.81
CA ILE A 419 -40.60 8.21 29.03
C ILE A 419 -39.61 8.54 27.93
N GLU A 420 -38.34 8.47 28.29
CA GLU A 420 -37.19 8.51 27.40
C GLU A 420 -36.49 7.15 27.45
N THR A 421 -36.19 6.59 26.30
CA THR A 421 -35.49 5.31 26.17
C THR A 421 -33.98 5.51 26.28
N SER A 422 -33.24 4.44 26.56
CA SER A 422 -31.76 4.48 26.62
C SER A 422 -31.06 4.93 25.32
N ILE A 423 -31.78 4.93 24.20
CA ILE A 423 -31.31 5.38 22.89
C ILE A 423 -31.75 6.82 22.54
N GLY A 424 -32.41 7.52 23.47
CA GLY A 424 -32.82 8.93 23.32
C GLY A 424 -34.15 9.16 22.60
N GLU A 425 -34.98 8.12 22.41
CA GLU A 425 -36.35 8.28 21.91
C GLU A 425 -37.29 8.63 23.07
N SER A 426 -38.16 9.63 22.89
CA SER A 426 -39.16 10.04 23.88
C SER A 426 -40.59 9.75 23.38
N GLY A 427 -41.50 9.42 24.30
CA GLY A 427 -42.91 9.19 23.99
C GLY A 427 -43.74 8.76 25.21
N PHE A 428 -45.00 8.43 25.00
CA PHE A 428 -45.94 8.06 26.06
C PHE A 428 -46.20 6.55 26.10
N VAL A 429 -46.22 6.00 27.32
CA VAL A 429 -46.57 4.60 27.62
C VAL A 429 -47.55 4.52 28.78
N ASN A 430 -48.17 3.35 28.99
CA ASN A 430 -48.99 3.13 30.17
C ASN A 430 -48.09 2.94 31.40
N LEU A 431 -48.36 3.69 32.46
CA LEU A 431 -47.60 3.64 33.71
C LEU A 431 -47.68 2.26 34.38
N ASP A 432 -48.80 1.54 34.22
CA ASP A 432 -49.00 0.20 34.80
C ASP A 432 -48.07 -0.88 34.24
N ALA A 433 -47.39 -0.58 33.14
CA ALA A 433 -46.47 -1.48 32.46
C ALA A 433 -45.01 -1.23 32.83
N LEU A 434 -44.74 -0.25 33.70
CA LEU A 434 -43.41 0.12 34.15
C LEU A 434 -43.19 -0.27 35.61
N VAL A 435 -42.03 -0.85 35.89
CA VAL A 435 -41.60 -1.21 37.25
C VAL A 435 -40.28 -0.51 37.55
N PRO A 436 -40.12 0.13 38.73
CA PRO A 436 -38.84 0.73 39.11
C PRO A 436 -37.71 -0.30 39.12
N GLY A 437 -36.56 0.09 38.60
CA GLY A 437 -35.35 -0.73 38.59
C GLY A 437 -34.72 -0.86 37.19
N ASN A 438 -33.54 -1.45 37.16
CA ASN A 438 -32.83 -1.71 35.91
C ASN A 438 -33.36 -2.98 35.25
N GLY A 439 -33.77 -2.87 33.98
CA GLY A 439 -34.30 -3.99 33.20
C GLY A 439 -33.33 -5.16 33.06
N SER A 440 -32.02 -4.92 32.97
CA SER A 440 -31.06 -6.03 32.91
C SER A 440 -31.05 -6.85 34.21
N GLU A 441 -31.10 -6.19 35.36
CA GLU A 441 -31.14 -6.87 36.67
C GLU A 441 -32.46 -7.62 36.86
N ALA A 442 -33.58 -6.99 36.47
CA ALA A 442 -34.90 -7.62 36.52
C ALA A 442 -34.99 -8.86 35.62
N ARG A 443 -34.43 -8.80 34.41
CA ARG A 443 -34.35 -9.94 33.49
C ARG A 443 -33.53 -11.07 34.10
N ASP A 444 -32.35 -10.76 34.63
CA ASP A 444 -31.44 -11.77 35.17
C ASP A 444 -32.05 -12.45 36.41
N ALA A 445 -32.73 -11.69 37.27
CA ALA A 445 -33.52 -12.22 38.38
C ALA A 445 -34.67 -13.13 37.88
N TRP A 446 -35.48 -12.65 36.93
CA TRP A 446 -36.57 -13.44 36.35
C TRP A 446 -36.07 -14.74 35.70
N CYS A 447 -34.95 -14.69 35.00
CA CYS A 447 -34.36 -15.86 34.36
C CYS A 447 -33.77 -16.87 35.35
N SER A 448 -33.29 -16.42 36.50
CA SER A 448 -32.83 -17.31 37.57
C SER A 448 -33.97 -18.17 38.15
N GLU A 449 -35.18 -17.62 38.22
CA GLU A 449 -36.37 -18.30 38.73
C GLU A 449 -37.06 -19.17 37.66
N ASN A 450 -37.05 -18.72 36.40
CA ASN A 450 -37.82 -19.33 35.31
C ASN A 450 -36.99 -20.22 34.37
N LYS A 451 -35.68 -20.39 34.64
CA LYS A 451 -34.75 -21.20 33.83
C LYS A 451 -34.79 -20.82 32.35
N CYS A 452 -34.52 -19.56 32.05
CA CYS A 452 -34.29 -19.13 30.66
C CYS A 452 -33.13 -19.92 30.03
N ASP A 453 -33.25 -20.24 28.75
CA ASP A 453 -32.17 -20.84 27.94
C ASP A 453 -31.07 -19.82 27.55
#